data_AF-A0A9P1EW13-F1
#
_entry.id   AF-A0A9P1EW13-F1
#
_cell.length_a   1.000
_cell.length_b   1.000
_cell.length_c   1.000
_cell.angle_alpha   90.00
_cell.angle_beta   90.00
_cell.angle_gamma   90.00
#
_symmetry.space_group_name_H-M   'P 1'
#
loop_
_entity.id
_entity.type
_entity.pdbx_description
1 polymer ?
#
loop_
_entity_poly.entity_id
_entity_poly.type
_entity_poly.pdbx_seq_one_letter_code
_entity_poly.pdbx_strand_id
1 'polypeptide(L)'
;MGQTLSEPVTKKESASCANENYLVGSSCMQGWRPNMEDAHTHLLSLPDDPKCAFFAVYDGHGGSKTSQYSGINLHKKIVARKEFNEGNLKEAIEQGFLDLDQHMRADEEVMNDVSGTTAVVVLIKEDQVFCGNVGDSRVVCSVVGEARPYSFDHKPSHENEARRIIAAGGWVEFNRVKGNLGLSRALGDFTFKDNDSKSAEEQMVTAYPDVTTDTLSADHEFIVLACDGIWDVMTNQEVVDVVREKLAEKRDPQSICEDLLTRCLAPDSQMGGLGCDNMTVVIVGLLHGQSPDTLFAKCARPAVFTGVNNEDGATYNGSSNQTTNQDLSNVINNFIHREERVVPDEDDDNEPAPSNFQV
;
A
#
# COMPACT_ATOMS: atom_id res chain seq x y z
N MET A 1 13.34 13.40 13.73
CA MET A 1 13.91 12.53 12.67
C MET A 1 14.47 11.29 13.34
N GLY A 2 14.18 10.12 12.80
CA GLY A 2 14.72 8.85 13.30
C GLY A 2 16.21 8.72 12.98
N GLN A 3 16.82 7.64 13.47
CA GLN A 3 18.19 7.28 13.15
C GLN A 3 18.33 6.95 11.66
N THR A 4 19.39 7.41 11.01
CA THR A 4 19.74 7.06 9.63
C THR A 4 21.07 6.31 9.57
N LEU A 5 21.25 5.48 8.56
CA LEU A 5 22.50 4.78 8.26
C LEU A 5 23.56 5.74 7.69
N SER A 6 24.81 5.28 7.63
CA SER A 6 25.90 5.98 6.93
C SER A 6 25.78 5.91 5.41
N GLU A 7 25.13 4.87 4.90
CA GLU A 7 24.81 4.65 3.48
C GLU A 7 23.45 3.95 3.37
N PRO A 8 22.68 4.19 2.30
CA PRO A 8 21.37 3.57 2.15
C PRO A 8 21.50 2.11 1.71
N VAL A 9 20.61 1.26 2.19
CA VAL A 9 20.43 -0.09 1.68
C VAL A 9 19.53 -0.02 0.44
N THR A 10 20.16 -0.03 -0.73
CA THR A 10 19.48 0.16 -2.03
C THR A 10 19.03 -1.14 -2.71
N LYS A 11 19.21 -2.28 -2.03
CA LYS A 11 18.68 -3.57 -2.50
C LYS A 11 17.15 -3.46 -2.55
N LYS A 12 16.58 -3.84 -3.69
CA LYS A 12 15.14 -3.87 -3.90
C LYS A 12 14.63 -5.30 -3.80
N GLU A 13 13.47 -5.48 -3.20
CA GLU A 13 12.73 -6.74 -3.21
C GLU A 13 11.44 -6.51 -3.99
N SER A 14 11.35 -7.15 -5.14
CA SER A 14 10.34 -6.85 -6.15
C SER A 14 9.59 -8.12 -6.55
N ALA A 15 8.30 -7.98 -6.86
CA ALA A 15 7.47 -9.06 -7.33
C ALA A 15 6.55 -8.58 -8.47
N SER A 16 6.10 -9.53 -9.29
CA SER A 16 5.07 -9.32 -10.30
C SER A 16 4.13 -10.51 -10.36
N CYS A 17 2.86 -10.25 -10.60
CA CYS A 17 1.83 -11.27 -10.82
C CYS A 17 0.72 -10.72 -11.72
N ALA A 18 -0.02 -11.62 -12.38
CA ALA A 18 -1.12 -11.22 -13.24
C ALA A 18 -2.22 -12.29 -13.31
N ASN A 19 -3.43 -11.86 -13.61
CA ASN A 19 -4.54 -12.71 -14.04
C ASN A 19 -5.33 -12.00 -15.15
N GLU A 20 -6.53 -12.47 -15.47
CA GLU A 20 -7.39 -11.85 -16.50
C GLU A 20 -7.83 -10.41 -16.18
N ASN A 21 -7.83 -10.01 -14.89
CA ASN A 21 -8.34 -8.72 -14.43
C ASN A 21 -7.23 -7.76 -14.01
N TYR A 22 -6.07 -8.26 -13.61
CA TYR A 22 -5.02 -7.46 -12.99
C TYR A 22 -3.64 -7.78 -13.55
N LEU A 23 -2.84 -6.72 -13.73
CA LEU A 23 -1.40 -6.80 -13.96
C LEU A 23 -0.71 -6.04 -12.82
N VAL A 24 -0.03 -6.75 -11.93
CA VAL A 24 0.47 -6.21 -10.67
C VAL A 24 1.99 -6.27 -10.59
N GLY A 25 2.58 -5.20 -10.07
CA GLY A 25 3.97 -5.17 -9.66
C GLY A 25 4.10 -4.52 -8.28
N SER A 26 5.08 -4.98 -7.51
CA SER A 26 5.47 -4.37 -6.25
C SER A 26 6.99 -4.26 -6.17
N SER A 27 7.46 -3.30 -5.39
CA SER A 27 8.85 -3.22 -4.98
C SER A 27 8.95 -2.56 -3.62
N CYS A 28 9.89 -3.00 -2.80
CA CYS A 28 10.26 -2.33 -1.57
C CYS A 28 11.78 -2.18 -1.39
N MET A 29 12.19 -1.16 -0.64
CA MET A 29 13.58 -0.81 -0.38
C MET A 29 13.73 -0.18 1.01
N GLN A 30 14.72 -0.65 1.77
CA GLN A 30 14.97 -0.14 3.12
C GLN A 30 15.46 1.32 3.13
N GLY A 31 16.28 1.70 2.15
CA GLY A 31 16.78 3.07 2.06
C GLY A 31 17.69 3.43 3.23
N TRP A 32 17.49 4.61 3.81
CA TRP A 32 18.39 5.15 4.85
C TRP A 32 18.04 4.73 6.27
N ARG A 33 16.90 4.06 6.49
CA ARG A 33 16.51 3.57 7.82
C ARG A 33 17.37 2.37 8.25
N PRO A 34 17.60 2.17 9.56
CA PRO A 34 18.37 1.04 10.06
C PRO A 34 17.70 -0.31 9.84
N ASN A 35 16.37 -0.34 9.79
CA ASN A 35 15.56 -1.54 9.59
C ASN A 35 14.59 -1.32 8.42
N MET A 36 14.13 -2.43 7.84
CA MET A 36 12.97 -2.48 6.96
C MET A 36 11.75 -2.89 7.78
N GLU A 37 10.85 -1.94 8.03
CA GLU A 37 9.65 -2.13 8.85
C GLU A 37 8.36 -2.23 8.01
N ASP A 38 8.40 -1.92 6.71
CA ASP A 38 7.25 -2.09 5.81
C ASP A 38 6.92 -3.56 5.52
N ALA A 39 5.65 -3.80 5.19
CA ALA A 39 5.15 -5.02 4.58
C ALA A 39 4.12 -4.70 3.48
N HIS A 40 3.82 -5.65 2.61
CA HIS A 40 2.75 -5.51 1.61
C HIS A 40 2.09 -6.85 1.30
N THR A 41 0.92 -6.81 0.65
CA THR A 41 0.16 -8.01 0.26
C THR A 41 -0.55 -7.74 -1.07
N HIS A 42 -0.48 -8.70 -1.99
CA HIS A 42 -1.24 -8.65 -3.25
C HIS A 42 -1.84 -10.03 -3.56
N LEU A 43 -3.15 -10.16 -3.35
CA LEU A 43 -3.93 -11.36 -3.62
C LEU A 43 -4.86 -11.06 -4.80
N LEU A 44 -4.58 -11.64 -5.97
CA LEU A 44 -5.40 -11.41 -7.17
C LEU A 44 -6.79 -12.07 -7.08
N SER A 45 -6.94 -13.01 -6.15
CA SER A 45 -8.18 -13.67 -5.78
C SER A 45 -8.07 -14.17 -4.33
N LEU A 46 -9.06 -13.89 -3.49
CA LEU A 46 -9.11 -14.40 -2.13
C LEU A 46 -9.46 -15.90 -2.14
N PRO A 47 -8.86 -16.72 -1.25
CA PRO A 47 -9.13 -18.16 -1.22
C PRO A 47 -10.62 -18.52 -1.09
N ASP A 48 -11.35 -17.80 -0.23
CA ASP A 48 -12.77 -18.06 0.06
C ASP A 48 -13.73 -17.29 -0.88
N ASP A 49 -13.23 -16.31 -1.64
CA ASP A 49 -14.00 -15.56 -2.63
C ASP A 49 -13.12 -15.23 -3.86
N PRO A 50 -13.05 -16.13 -4.86
CA PRO A 50 -12.18 -15.96 -6.01
C PRO A 50 -12.48 -14.73 -6.87
N LYS A 51 -13.66 -14.10 -6.71
CA LYS A 51 -14.03 -12.86 -7.42
C LYS A 51 -13.52 -11.60 -6.73
N CYS A 52 -12.92 -11.74 -5.55
CA CYS A 52 -12.47 -10.64 -4.73
C CYS A 52 -10.95 -10.60 -4.70
N ALA A 53 -10.35 -9.48 -5.10
CA ALA A 53 -8.93 -9.21 -4.97
C ALA A 53 -8.65 -8.32 -3.75
N PHE A 54 -7.45 -8.44 -3.18
CA PHE A 54 -7.02 -7.69 -2.01
C PHE A 54 -5.57 -7.22 -2.18
N PHE A 55 -5.34 -5.92 -2.02
CA PHE A 55 -4.02 -5.30 -2.10
C PHE A 55 -3.80 -4.44 -0.86
N ALA A 56 -2.59 -4.44 -0.31
CA ALA A 56 -2.28 -3.65 0.88
C ALA A 56 -0.82 -3.25 0.97
N VAL A 57 -0.57 -2.10 1.60
CA VAL A 57 0.74 -1.65 2.07
C VAL A 57 0.63 -1.30 3.55
N TYR A 58 1.62 -1.73 4.33
CA TYR A 58 1.73 -1.53 5.77
C TYR A 58 3.08 -0.88 6.05
N ASP A 59 3.07 0.35 6.56
CA ASP A 59 4.27 1.07 6.97
C ASP A 59 4.45 0.86 8.47
N GLY A 60 5.49 0.12 8.85
CA GLY A 60 5.73 -0.26 10.23
C GLY A 60 6.57 0.78 10.97
N HIS A 61 6.31 0.95 12.26
CA HIS A 61 7.12 1.83 13.10
C HIS A 61 7.38 1.22 14.47
N GLY A 62 8.59 1.41 14.99
CA GLY A 62 8.97 0.90 16.31
C GLY A 62 9.19 -0.63 16.32
N GLY A 63 9.39 -1.22 15.14
CA GLY A 63 9.51 -2.65 14.89
C GLY A 63 8.64 -3.10 13.71
N SER A 64 8.99 -4.22 13.09
CA SER A 64 8.29 -4.77 11.92
C SER A 64 7.20 -5.81 12.25
N LYS A 65 7.02 -6.16 13.53
CA LYS A 65 6.13 -7.27 13.91
C LYS A 65 4.67 -6.96 13.54
N THR A 66 4.20 -5.76 13.87
CA THR A 66 2.79 -5.38 13.61
C THR A 66 2.49 -5.29 12.11
N SER A 67 3.40 -4.76 11.29
CA SER A 67 3.23 -4.69 9.82
C SER A 67 3.22 -6.10 9.19
N GLN A 68 4.16 -6.97 9.58
CA GLN A 68 4.23 -8.35 9.12
C GLN A 68 2.98 -9.15 9.53
N TYR A 69 2.56 -9.04 10.79
CA TYR A 69 1.37 -9.71 11.29
C TYR A 69 0.11 -9.25 10.54
N SER A 70 0.01 -7.95 10.26
CA SER A 70 -1.10 -7.36 9.53
C SER A 70 -1.16 -7.86 8.09
N GLY A 71 -0.03 -7.93 7.39
CA GLY A 71 0.07 -8.49 6.04
C GLY A 71 -0.44 -9.94 5.95
N ILE A 72 -0.23 -10.74 6.99
CA ILE A 72 -0.65 -12.15 7.02
C ILE A 72 -2.14 -12.30 7.38
N ASN A 73 -2.72 -11.38 8.16
CA ASN A 73 -3.98 -11.64 8.87
C ASN A 73 -5.14 -10.67 8.55
N LEU A 74 -4.88 -9.44 8.08
CA LEU A 74 -5.95 -8.44 7.93
C LEU A 74 -7.03 -8.88 6.95
N HIS A 75 -6.65 -9.34 5.76
CA HIS A 75 -7.60 -9.85 4.76
C HIS A 75 -8.45 -11.02 5.30
N LYS A 76 -7.86 -11.89 6.13
CA LYS A 76 -8.58 -13.01 6.77
C LYS A 76 -9.63 -12.52 7.76
N LYS A 77 -9.31 -11.50 8.56
CA LYS A 77 -10.27 -10.90 9.51
C LYS A 77 -11.43 -10.24 8.76
N ILE A 78 -11.15 -9.52 7.67
CA ILE A 78 -12.19 -8.87 6.84
C ILE A 78 -13.12 -9.92 6.22
N VAL A 79 -12.58 -10.98 5.62
CA VAL A 79 -13.41 -12.03 4.97
C VAL A 79 -14.22 -12.85 5.97
N ALA A 80 -13.69 -13.06 7.18
CA ALA A 80 -14.39 -13.81 8.23
C ALA A 80 -15.62 -13.07 8.80
N ARG A 81 -15.77 -11.77 8.53
CA ARG A 81 -16.91 -10.96 8.98
C ARG A 81 -18.22 -11.42 8.32
N LYS A 82 -19.30 -11.41 9.09
CA LYS A 82 -20.65 -11.65 8.54
C LYS A 82 -21.03 -10.58 7.49
N GLU A 83 -20.58 -9.35 7.71
CA GLU A 83 -20.84 -8.19 6.86
C GLU A 83 -20.27 -8.40 5.45
N PHE A 84 -19.16 -9.15 5.33
CA PHE A 84 -18.57 -9.52 4.06
C PHE A 84 -19.52 -10.41 3.23
N ASN A 85 -20.10 -11.43 3.89
CA ASN A 85 -21.03 -12.37 3.27
C ASN A 85 -22.39 -11.72 2.95
N GLU A 86 -22.78 -10.71 3.72
CA GLU A 86 -23.99 -9.90 3.50
C GLU A 86 -23.80 -8.84 2.40
N GLY A 87 -22.58 -8.70 1.87
CA GLY A 87 -22.24 -7.72 0.83
C GLY A 87 -21.97 -6.30 1.36
N ASN A 88 -21.99 -6.10 2.68
CA ASN A 88 -21.63 -4.84 3.31
C ASN A 88 -20.12 -4.75 3.54
N LEU A 89 -19.38 -4.67 2.43
CA LEU A 89 -17.91 -4.70 2.44
C LEU A 89 -17.28 -3.51 3.17
N LYS A 90 -17.95 -2.34 3.18
CA LYS A 90 -17.49 -1.18 3.95
C LYS A 90 -17.40 -1.50 5.44
N GLU A 91 -18.49 -2.01 6.01
CA GLU A 91 -18.53 -2.39 7.43
C GLU A 91 -17.62 -3.60 7.71
N ALA A 92 -17.50 -4.54 6.77
CA ALA A 92 -16.57 -5.67 6.90
C ALA A 92 -15.10 -5.21 7.02
N ILE A 93 -14.70 -4.19 6.25
CA ILE A 93 -13.36 -3.59 6.35
C ILE A 93 -13.20 -2.90 7.71
N GLU A 94 -14.14 -2.03 8.08
CA GLU A 94 -14.11 -1.29 9.35
C GLU A 94 -13.97 -2.23 10.56
N GLN A 95 -14.82 -3.24 10.64
CA GLN A 95 -14.82 -4.21 11.73
C GLN A 95 -13.63 -5.17 11.66
N GLY A 96 -13.18 -5.55 10.45
CA GLY A 96 -12.02 -6.42 10.26
C GLY A 96 -10.72 -5.80 10.77
N PHE A 97 -10.55 -4.48 10.64
CA PHE A 97 -9.44 -3.75 11.24
C PHE A 97 -9.48 -3.79 12.77
N LEU A 98 -10.64 -3.49 13.38
CA LEU A 98 -10.81 -3.53 14.83
C LEU A 98 -10.62 -4.95 15.40
N ASP A 99 -11.15 -5.96 14.72
CA ASP A 99 -10.99 -7.36 15.09
C ASP A 99 -9.51 -7.79 15.04
N LEU A 100 -8.75 -7.33 14.03
CA LEU A 100 -7.32 -7.60 13.95
C LEU A 100 -6.58 -6.93 15.11
N ASP A 101 -6.85 -5.65 15.37
CA ASP A 101 -6.20 -4.88 16.44
C ASP A 101 -6.48 -5.49 17.82
N GLN A 102 -7.73 -5.89 18.07
CA GLN A 102 -8.11 -6.60 19.28
C GLN A 102 -7.43 -7.97 19.39
N HIS A 103 -7.31 -8.70 18.28
CA HIS A 103 -6.62 -9.99 18.26
C HIS A 103 -5.13 -9.84 18.58
N MET A 104 -4.45 -8.85 18.00
CA MET A 104 -3.06 -8.53 18.30
C MET A 104 -2.85 -8.14 19.78
N ARG A 105 -3.83 -7.44 20.37
CA ARG A 105 -3.77 -7.09 21.80
C ARG A 105 -3.98 -8.28 22.74
N ALA A 106 -4.68 -9.32 22.29
CA ALA A 106 -4.90 -10.54 23.05
C ALA A 106 -3.78 -11.58 22.87
N ASP A 107 -2.93 -11.41 21.87
CA ASP A 107 -1.76 -12.24 21.59
C ASP A 107 -0.56 -11.74 22.40
N GLU A 108 -0.04 -12.56 23.33
CA GLU A 108 1.06 -12.14 24.23
C GLU A 108 2.33 -11.76 23.47
N GLU A 109 2.64 -12.38 22.33
CA GLU A 109 3.87 -12.09 21.59
C GLU A 109 3.79 -10.76 20.83
N VAL A 110 2.59 -10.41 20.37
CA VAL A 110 2.33 -9.15 19.65
C VAL A 110 2.05 -8.01 20.61
N MET A 111 1.30 -8.24 21.70
CA MET A 111 1.01 -7.23 22.72
C MET A 111 2.27 -6.68 23.41
N ASN A 112 3.27 -7.55 23.63
CA ASN A 112 4.55 -7.14 24.24
C ASN A 112 5.49 -6.41 23.25
N ASP A 113 5.10 -6.31 21.99
CA ASP A 113 5.81 -5.53 20.98
C ASP A 113 5.32 -4.07 21.01
N VAL A 114 6.26 -3.13 20.95
CA VAL A 114 5.93 -1.70 20.98
C VAL A 114 5.63 -1.14 19.59
N SER A 115 5.71 -1.97 18.55
CA SER A 115 5.46 -1.51 17.19
C SER A 115 3.99 -1.16 16.93
N GLY A 116 3.81 -0.33 15.92
CA GLY A 116 2.55 -0.14 15.25
C GLY A 116 2.76 -0.21 13.74
N THR A 117 1.67 -0.04 13.00
CA THR A 117 1.75 0.09 11.54
C THR A 117 0.57 0.88 11.00
N THR A 118 0.83 1.66 9.95
CA THR A 118 -0.23 2.13 9.05
C THR A 118 -0.81 0.92 8.29
N ALA A 119 -1.97 1.12 7.67
CA ALA A 119 -2.45 0.18 6.67
C ALA A 119 -3.34 0.90 5.67
N VAL A 120 -2.96 0.83 4.40
CA VAL A 120 -3.85 1.08 3.28
C VAL A 120 -4.22 -0.23 2.62
N VAL A 121 -5.51 -0.45 2.40
CA VAL A 121 -6.02 -1.64 1.72
C VAL A 121 -6.92 -1.24 0.56
N VAL A 122 -6.91 -2.04 -0.50
CA VAL A 122 -7.83 -1.98 -1.62
C VAL A 122 -8.44 -3.37 -1.81
N LEU A 123 -9.75 -3.45 -1.61
CA LEU A 123 -10.55 -4.62 -1.90
C LEU A 123 -11.32 -4.37 -3.20
N ILE A 124 -11.18 -5.24 -4.20
CA ILE A 124 -11.93 -5.14 -5.45
C ILE A 124 -12.79 -6.39 -5.58
N LYS A 125 -14.11 -6.23 -5.52
CA LYS A 125 -15.06 -7.33 -5.72
C LYS A 125 -15.92 -7.01 -6.92
N GLU A 126 -15.76 -7.80 -7.98
CA GLU A 126 -16.33 -7.50 -9.30
C GLU A 126 -15.87 -6.10 -9.76
N ASP A 127 -16.78 -5.16 -10.00
CA ASP A 127 -16.44 -3.79 -10.41
C ASP A 127 -16.42 -2.78 -9.23
N GLN A 128 -16.63 -3.23 -8.00
CA GLN A 128 -16.66 -2.34 -6.83
C GLN A 128 -15.29 -2.29 -6.14
N VAL A 129 -14.79 -1.09 -5.92
CA VAL A 129 -13.55 -0.83 -5.18
C VAL A 129 -13.88 -0.29 -3.80
N PHE A 130 -13.25 -0.84 -2.77
CA PHE A 130 -13.29 -0.35 -1.40
C PHE A 130 -11.86 -0.06 -0.95
N CYS A 131 -11.57 1.16 -0.53
CA CYS A 131 -10.27 1.54 0.00
C CYS A 131 -10.38 1.88 1.48
N GLY A 132 -9.73 1.09 2.33
CA GLY A 132 -9.62 1.35 3.77
C GLY A 132 -8.26 1.95 4.11
N ASN A 133 -8.22 2.97 4.96
CA ASN A 133 -6.98 3.61 5.40
C ASN A 133 -6.94 3.83 6.91
N VAL A 134 -5.82 3.46 7.54
CA VAL A 134 -5.34 3.98 8.83
C VAL A 134 -3.90 4.44 8.68
N GLY A 135 -3.61 5.67 9.10
CA GLY A 135 -2.27 6.25 8.96
C GLY A 135 -2.13 7.10 7.70
N ASP A 136 -0.90 7.27 7.24
CA ASP A 136 -0.46 8.22 6.21
C ASP A 136 0.22 7.56 4.99
N SER A 137 0.16 6.23 4.90
CA SER A 137 0.23 5.58 3.59
C SER A 137 -0.98 5.98 2.74
N ARG A 138 -0.85 5.93 1.41
CA ARG A 138 -1.87 6.47 0.50
C ARG A 138 -2.15 5.58 -0.70
N VAL A 139 -3.41 5.64 -1.15
CA VAL A 139 -3.91 5.02 -2.38
C VAL A 139 -4.37 6.09 -3.35
N VAL A 140 -3.90 6.00 -4.59
CA VAL A 140 -4.28 6.88 -5.69
C VAL A 140 -4.64 6.04 -6.92
N CYS A 141 -5.77 6.34 -7.56
CA CYS A 141 -6.16 5.73 -8.82
C CYS A 141 -5.92 6.69 -10.00
N SER A 142 -5.45 6.16 -11.13
CA SER A 142 -5.44 6.88 -12.40
C SER A 142 -6.72 6.62 -13.17
N VAL A 143 -7.43 7.70 -13.50
CA VAL A 143 -8.60 7.68 -14.39
C VAL A 143 -8.36 8.66 -15.53
N VAL A 144 -8.11 8.13 -16.73
CA VAL A 144 -7.73 8.93 -17.93
C VAL A 144 -6.56 9.90 -17.64
N GLY A 145 -5.57 9.44 -16.87
CA GLY A 145 -4.40 10.23 -16.46
C GLY A 145 -4.61 11.24 -15.35
N GLU A 146 -5.82 11.40 -14.81
CA GLU A 146 -6.06 12.19 -13.61
C GLU A 146 -5.79 11.35 -12.35
N ALA A 147 -5.00 11.89 -11.41
CA ALA A 147 -4.79 11.28 -10.11
C ALA A 147 -5.98 11.51 -9.18
N ARG A 148 -6.70 10.43 -8.86
CA ARG A 148 -7.83 10.44 -7.93
C ARG A 148 -7.43 9.77 -6.61
N PRO A 149 -7.30 10.53 -5.50
CA PRO A 149 -6.99 9.94 -4.21
C PRO A 149 -8.16 9.08 -3.73
N TYR A 150 -7.89 7.83 -3.37
CA TYR A 150 -8.85 6.93 -2.73
C TYR A 150 -8.70 6.92 -1.21
N SER A 151 -7.58 7.40 -0.68
CA SER A 151 -7.41 7.64 0.75
C SER A 151 -6.83 9.02 1.03
N PHE A 152 -6.97 9.45 2.28
CA PHE A 152 -6.43 10.69 2.82
C PHE A 152 -5.65 10.39 4.09
N ASP A 153 -4.49 11.03 4.26
CA ASP A 153 -3.58 10.75 5.37
C ASP A 153 -4.18 11.16 6.73
N HIS A 154 -3.90 10.34 7.75
CA HIS A 154 -4.34 10.58 9.12
C HIS A 154 -3.24 11.21 9.98
N LYS A 155 -3.06 12.52 9.86
CA LYS A 155 -2.09 13.27 10.65
C LYS A 155 -2.72 13.83 11.95
N PRO A 156 -2.00 13.82 13.10
CA PRO A 156 -2.53 14.32 14.38
C PRO A 156 -3.05 15.77 14.35
N SER A 157 -2.52 16.63 13.47
CA SER A 157 -2.96 18.03 13.32
C SER A 157 -4.28 18.19 12.55
N HIS A 158 -4.78 17.15 11.88
CA HIS A 158 -6.06 17.22 11.18
C HIS A 158 -7.21 17.39 12.18
N GLU A 159 -8.19 18.24 11.84
CA GLU A 159 -9.20 18.72 12.79
C GLU A 159 -9.97 17.58 13.51
N ASN A 160 -10.42 16.58 12.75
CA ASN A 160 -11.17 15.45 13.31
C ASN A 160 -10.28 14.55 14.18
N GLU A 161 -9.03 14.33 13.77
CA GLU A 161 -8.05 13.53 14.49
C GLU A 161 -7.67 14.22 15.82
N ALA A 162 -7.33 15.51 15.76
CA ALA A 162 -7.02 16.33 16.94
C ALA A 162 -8.18 16.35 17.94
N ARG A 163 -9.43 16.46 17.45
CA ARG A 163 -10.63 16.40 18.28
C ARG A 163 -10.76 15.06 19.00
N ARG A 164 -10.57 13.93 18.29
CA ARG A 164 -10.59 12.58 18.89
C ARG A 164 -9.49 12.44 19.94
N ILE A 165 -8.25 12.84 19.61
CA ILE A 165 -7.09 12.76 20.50
C ILE A 165 -7.35 13.51 21.82
N ILE A 166 -7.86 14.74 21.76
CA ILE A 166 -8.19 15.54 22.94
C ILE A 166 -9.35 14.93 23.73
N ALA A 167 -10.41 14.47 23.04
CA ALA A 167 -11.56 13.83 23.69
C ALA A 167 -11.19 12.52 24.40
N ALA A 168 -10.13 11.84 23.95
CA ALA A 168 -9.55 10.65 24.58
C ALA A 168 -8.53 10.97 25.69
N GLY A 169 -8.36 12.24 26.06
CA GLY A 169 -7.45 12.68 27.12
C GLY A 169 -5.99 12.87 26.69
N GLY A 170 -5.70 12.84 25.39
CA GLY A 170 -4.41 13.17 24.82
C GLY A 170 -4.26 14.67 24.46
N TRP A 171 -3.14 15.01 23.84
CA TRP A 171 -2.90 16.32 23.23
C TRP A 171 -2.08 16.15 21.95
N VAL A 172 -2.09 17.19 21.11
CA VAL A 172 -1.27 17.25 19.89
C VAL A 172 -0.19 18.30 20.07
N GLU A 173 1.06 17.91 19.87
CA GLU A 173 2.23 18.78 19.98
C GLU A 173 3.19 18.47 18.83
N PHE A 174 3.62 19.50 18.08
CA PHE A 174 4.47 19.35 16.87
C PHE A 174 3.96 18.27 15.86
N ASN A 175 2.65 18.25 15.62
CA ASN A 175 1.96 17.24 14.78
C ASN A 175 2.15 15.80 15.29
N ARG A 176 2.29 15.61 16.60
CA ARG A 176 2.45 14.29 17.24
C ARG A 176 1.47 14.10 18.38
N VAL A 177 0.92 12.89 18.51
CA VAL A 177 0.09 12.48 19.65
C VAL A 177 0.97 12.42 20.89
N LYS A 178 0.60 13.17 21.93
CA LYS A 178 1.38 13.34 23.17
C LYS A 178 2.84 13.78 22.93
N GLY A 179 3.10 14.50 21.83
CA GLY A 179 4.45 14.90 21.42
C GLY A 179 5.34 13.74 20.92
N ASN A 180 4.83 12.52 20.86
CA ASN A 180 5.60 11.31 20.56
C ASN A 180 5.31 10.75 19.16
N LEU A 181 4.11 10.23 18.92
CA LEU A 181 3.76 9.49 17.70
C LEU A 181 3.29 10.43 16.58
N GLY A 182 3.88 10.34 15.38
CA GLY A 182 3.52 11.16 14.22
C GLY A 182 2.24 10.74 13.50
N LEU A 183 1.62 9.65 13.94
CA LEU A 183 0.42 9.05 13.39
C LEU A 183 -0.75 9.25 14.34
N SER A 184 -1.93 9.48 13.79
CA SER A 184 -3.17 9.54 14.56
C SER A 184 -4.00 8.26 14.46
N ARG A 185 -3.76 7.42 13.45
CA ARG A 185 -4.39 6.12 13.28
C ARG A 185 -3.34 5.09 12.90
N ALA A 186 -3.45 3.90 13.48
CA ALA A 186 -2.55 2.77 13.27
C ALA A 186 -3.14 1.49 13.87
N LEU A 187 -2.73 0.34 13.35
CA LEU A 187 -2.81 -0.95 14.02
C LEU A 187 -1.65 -1.06 15.03
N GLY A 188 -1.83 -1.77 16.14
CA GLY A 188 -0.83 -1.83 17.23
C GLY A 188 -0.85 -0.58 18.10
N ASP A 189 0.32 -0.05 18.50
CA ASP A 189 0.42 1.19 19.31
C ASP A 189 -0.44 1.17 20.59
N PHE A 190 -0.53 0.01 21.26
CA PHE A 190 -1.53 -0.21 22.33
C PHE A 190 -1.42 0.75 23.51
N THR A 191 -0.23 1.31 23.76
CA THR A 191 0.00 2.35 24.79
C THR A 191 -0.82 3.63 24.57
N PHE A 192 -1.35 3.84 23.35
CA PHE A 192 -2.25 4.93 22.98
C PHE A 192 -3.73 4.49 22.93
N LYS A 193 -4.05 3.24 23.33
CA LYS A 193 -5.38 2.62 23.22
C LYS A 193 -5.92 2.11 24.57
N ASP A 194 -5.45 2.70 25.67
CA ASP A 194 -5.77 2.29 27.05
C ASP A 194 -6.79 3.23 27.76
N ASN A 195 -7.67 3.90 27.02
CA ASN A 195 -8.73 4.69 27.64
C ASN A 195 -10.03 3.87 27.80
N ASP A 196 -10.28 3.36 29.00
CA ASP A 196 -11.45 2.53 29.35
C ASP A 196 -12.81 3.24 29.18
N SER A 197 -12.82 4.57 29.08
CA SER A 197 -14.05 5.36 28.86
C SER A 197 -14.38 5.57 27.38
N LYS A 198 -13.55 5.06 26.48
CA LYS A 198 -13.65 5.24 25.03
C LYS A 198 -13.78 3.90 24.32
N SER A 199 -14.57 3.86 23.25
CA SER A 199 -14.58 2.70 22.36
C SER A 199 -13.26 2.59 21.58
N ALA A 200 -13.08 1.51 20.81
CA ALA A 200 -11.86 1.30 20.01
C ALA A 200 -11.67 2.40 18.94
N GLU A 201 -12.78 2.90 18.37
CA GLU A 201 -12.81 3.97 17.37
C GLU A 201 -12.47 5.35 17.98
N GLU A 202 -12.71 5.51 19.28
CA GLU A 202 -12.56 6.78 19.99
C GLU A 202 -11.23 6.92 20.75
N GLN A 203 -10.35 5.91 20.69
CA GLN A 203 -9.00 5.99 21.27
C GLN A 203 -8.17 7.10 20.61
N MET A 204 -7.16 7.66 21.30
CA MET A 204 -6.37 8.76 20.73
C MET A 204 -5.64 8.34 19.44
N VAL A 205 -5.09 7.13 19.43
CA VAL A 205 -4.69 6.42 18.22
C VAL A 205 -5.71 5.31 17.99
N THR A 206 -6.33 5.25 16.82
CA THR A 206 -7.34 4.23 16.53
C THR A 206 -6.97 3.37 15.32
N ALA A 207 -7.37 2.10 15.36
CA ALA A 207 -7.32 1.19 14.22
C ALA A 207 -8.57 1.29 13.32
N TYR A 208 -9.52 2.18 13.63
CA TYR A 208 -10.72 2.34 12.83
C TYR A 208 -10.41 3.04 11.49
N PRO A 209 -10.61 2.38 10.34
CA PRO A 209 -10.25 2.94 9.04
C PRO A 209 -11.30 3.93 8.54
N ASP A 210 -10.85 4.94 7.81
CA ASP A 210 -11.72 5.60 6.84
C ASP A 210 -11.86 4.68 5.63
N VAL A 211 -13.10 4.48 5.14
CA VAL A 211 -13.37 3.63 3.97
C VAL A 211 -14.06 4.42 2.88
N THR A 212 -13.42 4.53 1.72
CA THR A 212 -13.98 5.10 0.50
C THR A 212 -14.38 4.00 -0.47
N THR A 213 -15.27 4.34 -1.41
CA THR A 213 -15.77 3.41 -2.42
C THR A 213 -15.78 4.04 -3.80
N ASP A 214 -15.47 3.27 -4.83
CA ASP A 214 -15.64 3.67 -6.23
C ASP A 214 -16.14 2.49 -7.07
N THR A 215 -16.66 2.78 -8.26
CA THR A 215 -17.06 1.78 -9.25
C THR A 215 -16.14 1.85 -10.45
N LEU A 216 -15.44 0.75 -10.72
CA LEU A 216 -14.58 0.62 -11.88
C LEU A 216 -15.35 0.84 -13.17
N SER A 217 -14.70 1.57 -14.07
CA SER A 217 -15.16 1.83 -15.42
C SER A 217 -14.03 1.57 -16.40
N ALA A 218 -14.34 1.53 -17.70
CA ALA A 218 -13.34 1.38 -18.74
C ALA A 218 -12.26 2.47 -18.73
N ASP A 219 -12.52 3.61 -18.09
CA ASP A 219 -11.58 4.74 -17.98
C ASP A 219 -10.56 4.59 -16.86
N HIS A 220 -10.78 3.67 -15.92
CA HIS A 220 -9.81 3.36 -14.88
C HIS A 220 -8.61 2.62 -15.49
N GLU A 221 -7.41 3.13 -15.21
CA GLU A 221 -6.15 2.64 -15.76
C GLU A 221 -5.44 1.74 -14.73
N PHE A 222 -5.11 2.28 -13.57
CA PHE A 222 -4.38 1.56 -12.52
C PHE A 222 -4.61 2.19 -11.15
N ILE A 223 -4.27 1.45 -10.09
CA ILE A 223 -4.27 1.91 -8.70
C ILE A 223 -2.84 1.78 -8.15
N VAL A 224 -2.38 2.78 -7.41
CA VAL A 224 -1.09 2.79 -6.73
C VAL A 224 -1.33 2.84 -5.22
N LEU A 225 -0.76 1.89 -4.48
CA LEU A 225 -0.67 1.90 -3.02
C LEU A 225 0.80 2.11 -2.65
N ALA A 226 1.10 3.04 -1.75
CA ALA A 226 2.47 3.20 -1.24
C ALA A 226 2.50 3.80 0.17
N CYS A 227 3.63 3.60 0.86
CA CYS A 227 3.94 4.27 2.12
C CYS A 227 4.37 5.72 1.92
N ASP A 228 4.53 6.47 3.03
CA ASP A 228 4.86 7.89 2.97
C ASP A 228 6.28 8.15 2.39
N GLY A 229 7.18 7.17 2.45
CA GLY A 229 8.49 7.23 1.79
C GLY A 229 8.43 7.52 0.28
N ILE A 230 7.29 7.27 -0.37
CA ILE A 230 7.00 7.73 -1.75
C ILE A 230 6.25 9.07 -1.73
N TRP A 231 5.17 9.17 -0.96
CA TRP A 231 4.23 10.30 -1.01
C TRP A 231 4.77 11.60 -0.41
N ASP A 232 5.80 11.53 0.43
CA ASP A 232 6.52 12.69 0.95
C ASP A 232 7.43 13.33 -0.11
N VAL A 233 7.85 12.56 -1.12
CA VAL A 233 8.77 13.02 -2.17
C VAL A 233 8.03 13.35 -3.48
N MET A 234 6.97 12.61 -3.79
CA MET A 234 6.21 12.76 -5.02
C MET A 234 4.72 13.01 -4.73
N THR A 235 4.15 13.98 -5.44
CA THR A 235 2.71 14.24 -5.39
C THR A 235 1.90 13.12 -6.06
N ASN A 236 0.60 13.06 -5.77
CA ASN A 236 -0.32 12.10 -6.39
C ASN A 236 -0.24 12.11 -7.93
N GLN A 237 -0.20 13.31 -8.54
CA GLN A 237 -0.16 13.44 -9.99
C GLN A 237 1.20 13.07 -10.57
N GLU A 238 2.31 13.40 -9.90
CA GLU A 238 3.65 13.00 -10.38
C GLU A 238 3.82 11.48 -10.41
N VAL A 239 3.31 10.76 -9.40
CA VAL A 239 3.33 9.29 -9.40
C VAL A 239 2.48 8.74 -10.54
N VAL A 240 1.26 9.25 -10.72
CA VAL A 240 0.38 8.83 -11.83
C VAL A 240 1.02 9.10 -13.18
N ASP A 241 1.61 10.27 -13.40
CA ASP A 241 2.26 10.63 -14.66
C ASP A 241 3.40 9.68 -15.00
N VAL A 242 4.27 9.37 -14.03
CA VAL A 242 5.39 8.42 -14.22
C VAL A 242 4.89 7.02 -14.53
N VAL A 243 3.95 6.50 -13.74
CA VAL A 243 3.42 5.15 -13.95
C VAL A 243 2.75 5.06 -15.31
N ARG A 244 1.96 6.07 -15.68
CA ARG A 244 1.23 6.12 -16.94
C ARG A 244 2.15 6.22 -18.15
N GLU A 245 3.18 7.07 -18.08
CA GLU A 245 4.22 7.18 -19.11
C GLU A 245 4.91 5.82 -19.33
N LYS A 246 5.34 5.18 -18.25
CA LYS A 246 6.07 3.91 -18.34
C LYS A 246 5.19 2.74 -18.78
N LEU A 247 3.93 2.69 -18.38
CA LEU A 247 2.96 1.72 -18.91
C LEU A 247 2.69 1.96 -20.41
N ALA A 248 2.65 3.21 -20.87
CA ALA A 248 2.52 3.52 -22.30
C ALA A 248 3.75 3.06 -23.11
N GLU A 249 4.95 3.07 -22.49
CA GLU A 249 6.18 2.46 -23.01
C GLU A 249 6.20 0.91 -22.91
N LYS A 250 5.11 0.29 -22.44
CA LYS A 250 4.98 -1.15 -22.20
C LYS A 250 5.98 -1.72 -21.19
N ARG A 251 6.45 -0.89 -20.25
CA ARG A 251 7.28 -1.35 -19.13
C ARG A 251 6.43 -2.18 -18.18
N ASP A 252 7.02 -3.25 -17.63
CA ASP A 252 6.36 -4.06 -16.62
C ASP A 252 6.20 -3.27 -15.30
N PRO A 253 5.08 -3.41 -14.56
CA PRO A 253 4.85 -2.62 -13.35
C PRO A 253 5.90 -2.80 -12.25
N GLN A 254 6.56 -3.95 -12.19
CA GLN A 254 7.64 -4.19 -11.23
C GLN A 254 8.81 -3.24 -11.48
N SER A 255 9.28 -3.12 -12.72
CA SER A 255 10.35 -2.17 -13.07
C SER A 255 9.93 -0.71 -12.85
N ILE A 256 8.65 -0.39 -13.02
CA ILE A 256 8.11 0.95 -12.73
C ILE A 256 8.17 1.22 -11.22
N CYS A 257 7.83 0.24 -10.38
CA CYS A 257 7.99 0.34 -8.93
C CYS A 257 9.45 0.63 -8.57
N GLU A 258 10.41 -0.10 -9.14
CA GLU A 258 11.84 0.11 -8.88
C GLU A 258 12.33 1.51 -9.30
N ASP A 259 11.81 2.03 -10.41
CA ASP A 259 12.09 3.39 -10.88
C ASP A 259 11.55 4.44 -9.90
N LEU A 260 10.33 4.25 -9.36
CA LEU A 260 9.76 5.12 -8.32
C LEU A 260 10.59 5.11 -7.04
N LEU A 261 11.01 3.93 -6.55
CA LEU A 261 11.87 3.82 -5.37
C LEU A 261 13.19 4.57 -5.57
N THR A 262 13.80 4.40 -6.74
CA THR A 262 15.08 5.05 -7.08
C THR A 262 14.95 6.56 -7.19
N ARG A 263 13.81 7.05 -7.70
CA ARG A 263 13.52 8.48 -7.81
C ARG A 263 13.25 9.14 -6.46
N CYS A 264 12.66 8.42 -5.50
CA CYS A 264 12.35 8.94 -4.17
C CYS A 264 13.54 8.89 -3.21
N LEU A 265 14.53 8.01 -3.46
CA LEU A 265 15.70 7.87 -2.59
C LEU A 265 16.56 9.14 -2.58
N ALA A 266 16.79 9.67 -1.39
CA ALA A 266 17.67 10.82 -1.21
C ALA A 266 19.14 10.47 -1.51
N PRO A 267 19.91 11.40 -2.13
CA PRO A 267 21.33 11.20 -2.37
C PRO A 267 22.17 11.24 -1.08
N ASP A 268 21.66 11.91 -0.04
CA ASP A 268 22.24 11.98 1.30
C ASP A 268 21.15 12.11 2.37
N SER A 269 21.50 11.80 3.62
CA SER A 269 20.61 11.89 4.78
C SER A 269 20.56 13.26 5.45
N GLN A 270 21.18 14.30 4.88
CA GLN A 270 21.29 15.64 5.47
C GLN A 270 20.11 16.54 5.08
N MET A 271 19.33 16.17 4.06
CA MET A 271 18.23 16.97 3.51
C MET A 271 16.90 16.82 4.27
N GLY A 272 16.91 17.00 5.59
CA GLY A 272 15.67 17.11 6.37
C GLY A 272 14.81 15.84 6.46
N GLY A 273 15.35 14.67 6.08
CA GLY A 273 14.70 13.37 6.19
C GLY A 273 13.85 12.96 4.99
N LEU A 274 13.57 13.85 4.03
CA LEU A 274 12.86 13.50 2.80
C LEU A 274 13.66 12.46 2.01
N GLY A 275 12.99 11.42 1.50
CA GLY A 275 13.64 10.33 0.76
C GLY A 275 14.57 9.45 1.59
N CYS A 276 14.54 9.56 2.92
CA CYS A 276 15.34 8.77 3.85
C CYS A 276 14.56 7.62 4.50
N ASP A 277 13.33 7.37 4.08
CA ASP A 277 12.47 6.37 4.69
C ASP A 277 12.61 4.97 4.07
N ASN A 278 11.97 3.98 4.68
CA ASN A 278 11.55 2.78 3.96
C ASN A 278 10.61 3.20 2.83
N MET A 279 10.65 2.46 1.72
CA MET A 279 9.80 2.75 0.58
C MET A 279 9.20 1.45 0.06
N THR A 280 7.89 1.41 -0.03
CA THR A 280 7.11 0.30 -0.58
C THR A 280 6.04 0.85 -1.51
N VAL A 281 5.93 0.28 -2.71
CA VAL A 281 4.90 0.63 -3.69
C VAL A 281 4.33 -0.63 -4.34
N VAL A 282 3.02 -0.63 -4.57
CA VAL A 282 2.28 -1.63 -5.33
C VAL A 282 1.49 -0.92 -6.43
N ILE A 283 1.70 -1.33 -7.67
CA ILE A 283 0.94 -0.86 -8.84
C ILE A 283 0.01 -1.99 -9.28
N VAL A 284 -1.28 -1.71 -9.32
CA VAL A 284 -2.35 -2.60 -9.77
C VAL A 284 -2.91 -2.09 -11.10
N GLY A 285 -2.42 -2.62 -12.21
CA GLY A 285 -2.95 -2.35 -13.54
C GLY A 285 -4.30 -3.03 -13.76
N LEU A 286 -5.31 -2.27 -14.19
CA LEU A 286 -6.69 -2.75 -14.36
C LEU A 286 -6.93 -3.19 -15.81
N LEU A 287 -7.05 -4.50 -16.03
CA LEU A 287 -7.18 -5.10 -17.35
C LEU A 287 -8.62 -5.23 -17.84
N HIS A 288 -9.61 -5.29 -16.94
CA HIS A 288 -11.03 -5.43 -17.29
C HIS A 288 -11.32 -6.62 -18.22
N GLY A 289 -10.66 -7.76 -18.00
CA GLY A 289 -10.77 -8.94 -18.87
C GLY A 289 -10.09 -8.81 -20.23
N GLN A 290 -9.32 -7.74 -20.46
CA GLN A 290 -8.61 -7.47 -21.72
C GLN A 290 -7.12 -7.78 -21.61
N SER A 291 -6.41 -7.78 -22.74
CA SER A 291 -4.96 -7.97 -22.72
C SER A 291 -4.24 -6.75 -22.11
N PRO A 292 -3.05 -6.92 -21.53
CA PRO A 292 -2.18 -5.82 -21.09
C PRO A 292 -1.93 -4.74 -22.15
N ASP A 293 -1.87 -5.11 -23.44
CA ASP A 293 -1.73 -4.15 -24.53
C ASP A 293 -2.87 -3.11 -24.55
N THR A 294 -4.07 -3.49 -24.10
CA THR A 294 -5.20 -2.57 -24.02
C THR A 294 -5.00 -1.54 -22.90
N LEU A 295 -4.46 -1.98 -21.75
CA LEU A 295 -4.05 -1.06 -20.67
C LEU A 295 -2.94 -0.12 -21.14
N PHE A 296 -1.90 -0.63 -21.81
CA PHE A 296 -0.80 0.21 -22.32
C PHE A 296 -1.29 1.24 -23.34
N ALA A 297 -2.16 0.83 -24.27
CA ALA A 297 -2.80 1.74 -25.22
C ALA A 297 -3.68 2.78 -24.51
N LYS A 298 -4.36 2.39 -23.43
CA LYS A 298 -5.18 3.27 -22.59
C LYS A 298 -4.33 4.39 -21.98
N CYS A 299 -3.19 4.02 -21.38
CA CYS A 299 -2.21 4.94 -20.78
C CYS A 299 -1.52 5.84 -21.82
N ALA A 300 -1.41 5.39 -23.08
CA ALA A 300 -0.84 6.20 -24.17
C ALA A 300 -1.77 7.31 -24.70
N ARG A 301 -3.06 7.31 -24.31
CA ARG A 301 -4.02 8.36 -24.70
C ARG A 301 -3.65 9.70 -24.04
N PRO A 302 -4.01 10.86 -24.60
CA PRO A 302 -3.89 12.12 -23.90
C PRO A 302 -4.67 12.11 -22.58
N ALA A 303 -4.09 12.64 -21.51
CA ALA A 303 -4.79 12.80 -20.24
C ALA A 303 -5.92 13.81 -20.39
N VAL A 304 -7.06 13.56 -19.73
CA VAL A 304 -8.21 14.48 -19.72
C VAL A 304 -8.51 14.87 -18.29
N PHE A 305 -8.12 16.09 -17.92
CA PHE A 305 -8.48 16.65 -16.63
C PHE A 305 -9.89 17.21 -16.72
N THR A 306 -10.86 16.57 -16.05
CA THR A 306 -12.19 17.17 -15.87
C THR A 306 -12.06 18.31 -14.87
N GLY A 307 -11.78 19.51 -15.39
CA GLY A 307 -11.57 20.69 -14.58
C GLY A 307 -12.78 20.98 -13.68
N VAL A 308 -12.54 21.02 -12.37
CA VAL A 308 -13.12 22.10 -11.58
C VAL A 308 -12.52 23.38 -12.16
N ASN A 309 -13.37 24.29 -12.64
CA ASN A 309 -12.95 25.62 -13.10
C ASN A 309 -12.24 26.33 -11.94
N ASN A 310 -10.92 26.22 -11.88
CA ASN A 310 -10.09 27.13 -11.12
C ASN A 310 -9.60 28.20 -12.10
N GLU A 311 -10.03 29.43 -11.85
CA GLU A 311 -9.47 30.63 -12.42
C GLU A 311 -7.98 30.66 -12.05
N ASP A 312 -7.11 30.11 -12.90
CA ASP A 312 -5.71 30.50 -13.07
C ASP A 312 -5.08 29.64 -14.18
N GLY A 313 -4.93 30.25 -15.35
CA GLY A 313 -4.53 29.58 -16.60
C GLY A 313 -3.05 29.18 -16.64
N ALA A 314 -2.72 27.98 -16.16
CA ALA A 314 -1.47 27.31 -16.47
C ALA A 314 -1.72 26.07 -17.33
N THR A 315 -1.57 26.20 -18.65
CA THR A 315 -1.59 25.07 -19.59
C THR A 315 -0.23 24.35 -19.58
N TYR A 316 -0.23 23.08 -19.19
CA TYR A 316 0.93 22.19 -19.32
C TYR A 316 0.93 21.53 -20.71
N ASN A 317 1.95 21.81 -21.52
CA ASN A 317 2.13 21.20 -22.85
C ASN A 317 3.11 20.02 -22.75
N GLY A 318 2.58 18.79 -22.64
CA GLY A 318 3.35 17.56 -22.74
C GLY A 318 3.65 17.21 -24.20
N SER A 319 4.92 17.26 -24.58
CA SER A 319 5.42 16.84 -25.90
C SER A 319 5.59 15.32 -25.98
N SER A 320 4.88 14.67 -26.92
CA SER A 320 4.97 13.25 -27.21
C SER A 320 6.20 12.90 -28.06
N ASN A 321 7.01 11.92 -27.64
CA ASN A 321 7.99 11.26 -28.51
C ASN A 321 7.53 9.83 -28.84
N GLN A 322 7.61 9.49 -30.13
CA GLN A 322 7.31 8.18 -30.68
C GLN A 322 8.48 7.21 -30.45
N THR A 323 8.20 5.98 -30.02
CA THR A 323 9.19 4.89 -30.10
C THR A 323 8.52 3.60 -30.59
N THR A 324 9.27 2.91 -31.45
CA THR A 324 8.83 1.87 -32.39
C THR A 324 8.83 0.46 -31.81
N ASN A 325 7.92 -0.37 -32.33
CA ASN A 325 7.74 -1.80 -32.11
C ASN A 325 9.02 -2.62 -32.34
N GLN A 326 9.52 -3.30 -31.30
CA GLN A 326 10.14 -4.63 -31.37
C GLN A 326 10.42 -5.18 -29.95
N ASP A 327 9.50 -6.00 -29.43
CA ASP A 327 9.76 -7.24 -28.67
C ASP A 327 8.48 -7.71 -27.93
N LEU A 328 7.56 -8.31 -28.70
CA LEU A 328 6.28 -8.85 -28.22
C LEU A 328 6.36 -10.33 -27.79
N SER A 329 7.48 -11.02 -28.04
CA SER A 329 7.63 -12.46 -27.78
C SER A 329 8.41 -12.81 -26.51
N ASN A 330 9.13 -11.85 -25.92
CA ASN A 330 9.95 -12.09 -24.72
C ASN A 330 9.15 -11.91 -23.42
N VAL A 331 8.09 -11.10 -23.46
CA VAL A 331 7.25 -10.83 -22.29
C VAL A 331 6.39 -12.05 -21.95
N ILE A 332 5.72 -12.70 -22.90
CA ILE A 332 4.80 -13.82 -22.60
C ILE A 332 5.55 -15.10 -22.20
N ASN A 333 6.71 -15.39 -22.80
CA ASN A 333 7.44 -16.64 -22.55
C ASN A 333 8.14 -16.69 -21.17
N ASN A 334 8.41 -15.54 -20.54
CA ASN A 334 8.94 -15.50 -19.18
C ASN A 334 7.90 -15.79 -18.09
N PHE A 335 6.60 -15.70 -18.39
CA PHE A 335 5.53 -15.96 -17.41
C PHE A 335 5.12 -17.43 -17.36
N ILE A 336 5.18 -18.16 -18.47
CA ILE A 336 4.79 -19.59 -18.51
C ILE A 336 5.92 -20.51 -18.05
N HIS A 337 7.19 -20.16 -18.32
CA HIS A 337 8.34 -21.05 -18.00
C HIS A 337 8.93 -20.91 -16.59
N ARG A 338 8.38 -20.04 -15.73
CA ARG A 338 8.78 -19.98 -14.31
C ARG A 338 7.98 -20.93 -13.40
N GLU A 339 6.81 -21.41 -13.83
CA GLU A 339 6.03 -22.40 -13.07
C GLU A 339 6.56 -23.84 -13.24
N GLU A 340 7.37 -24.13 -14.26
CA GLU A 340 7.84 -25.49 -14.56
C GLU A 340 9.22 -25.86 -13.98
N ARG A 341 9.87 -24.98 -13.19
CA ARG A 341 11.12 -25.31 -12.49
C ARG A 341 10.89 -25.60 -11.01
N VAL A 342 10.15 -26.68 -10.74
CA VAL A 342 10.25 -27.40 -9.47
C VAL A 342 10.34 -28.90 -9.79
N VAL A 343 11.56 -29.43 -9.78
CA VAL A 343 11.85 -30.87 -9.69
C VAL A 343 13.20 -31.06 -8.98
N PRO A 344 13.47 -32.22 -8.37
CA PRO A 344 13.69 -32.37 -6.93
C PRO A 344 15.17 -32.60 -6.59
N ASP A 345 15.61 -32.12 -5.43
CA ASP A 345 16.93 -32.49 -4.90
C ASP A 345 16.78 -33.67 -3.93
N GLU A 346 17.39 -34.80 -4.30
CA GLU A 346 17.70 -35.94 -3.43
C GLU A 346 19.02 -35.67 -2.68
N ASP A 347 18.94 -35.77 -1.35
CA ASP A 347 19.91 -36.24 -0.33
C ASP A 347 21.44 -36.08 -0.53
N ASP A 348 22.12 -35.42 0.43
CA ASP A 348 22.94 -36.13 1.45
C ASP A 348 23.50 -35.17 2.57
N ASP A 349 23.04 -35.41 3.81
CA ASP A 349 23.70 -35.40 5.13
C ASP A 349 24.69 -34.28 5.58
N ASN A 350 24.33 -33.50 6.62
CA ASN A 350 24.53 -33.89 8.04
C ASN A 350 24.13 -32.82 9.11
N GLU A 351 23.20 -33.25 9.98
CA GLU A 351 22.91 -32.88 11.39
C GLU A 351 22.24 -31.55 11.83
N PRO A 352 21.37 -31.61 12.88
CA PRO A 352 20.11 -30.87 12.91
C PRO A 352 20.00 -29.83 14.05
N ALA A 353 19.16 -28.81 13.84
CA ALA A 353 18.63 -27.95 14.89
C ALA A 353 17.08 -28.09 14.94
N PRO A 354 16.46 -27.97 16.14
CA PRO A 354 15.30 -28.76 16.50
C PRO A 354 13.96 -28.23 15.98
N SER A 355 13.11 -29.20 15.67
CA SER A 355 11.69 -29.12 15.37
C SER A 355 10.85 -28.60 16.53
N ASN A 356 9.87 -27.74 16.23
CA ASN A 356 8.44 -27.98 16.45
C ASN A 356 7.71 -26.64 16.56
N PHE A 357 6.69 -26.41 15.72
CA PHE A 357 5.31 -26.30 16.20
C PHE A 357 4.37 -26.52 15.01
N GLN A 358 3.52 -27.54 15.15
CA GLN A 358 2.35 -27.82 14.33
C GLN A 358 1.09 -27.35 15.08
N VAL A 359 0.11 -26.95 14.26
CA VAL A 359 -1.30 -26.59 14.50
C VAL A 359 -1.55 -25.15 14.94
#